data_AF-A0A6N7QN40-F1
#
_entry.id   AF-A0A6N7QN40-F1
#
_cell.length_a   1.000
_cell.length_b   1.000
_cell.length_c   1.000
_cell.angle_alpha   90.00
_cell.angle_beta   90.00
_cell.angle_gamma   90.00
#
_symmetry.space_group_name_H-M   'P 1'
#
loop_
_entity.id
_entity.type
_entity.pdbx_description
1 polymer ?
#
loop_
_entity_poly.entity_id
_entity_poly.type
_entity_poly.pdbx_seq_one_letter_code
_entity_poly.pdbx_strand_id
1 'polypeptide(L)'
;MSHYLSKAAAYLLAIWHLHQPPLASASALERARWCRDHCGQFAARWFAFGAALWLLFTTPFVSSPVLAFLGLFGLAMGMWHITWQIVAQKKAGLPPIDKPVDFPKDDDFS
;
A
#
# COMPACT_ATOMS: atom_id res chain seq x y z
N MET A 1 6.26 22.32 -4.78
CA MET A 1 5.63 21.59 -3.66
C MET A 1 6.55 21.66 -2.45
N SER A 2 6.05 21.93 -1.24
CA SER A 2 6.92 21.93 -0.04
C SER A 2 7.57 20.55 0.14
N HIS A 3 8.84 20.52 0.52
CA HIS A 3 9.61 19.29 0.72
C HIS A 3 8.88 18.29 1.64
N TYR A 4 8.20 18.77 2.67
CA TYR A 4 7.41 17.93 3.59
C TYR A 4 6.16 17.32 2.94
N LEU A 5 5.46 18.09 2.10
CA LEU A 5 4.31 17.60 1.34
C LEU A 5 4.73 16.47 0.38
N SER A 6 5.91 16.57 -0.23
CA SER A 6 6.46 15.53 -1.10
C SER A 6 6.76 14.24 -0.35
N LYS A 7 7.32 14.34 0.87
CA LYS A 7 7.57 13.18 1.71
C LYS A 7 6.27 12.52 2.18
N ALA A 8 5.28 13.32 2.57
CA ALA A 8 3.98 12.81 2.97
C ALA A 8 3.26 12.09 1.82
N ALA A 9 3.25 12.69 0.63
CA ALA A 9 2.68 12.07 -0.56
C ALA A 9 3.40 10.77 -0.93
N ALA A 10 4.74 10.76 -0.91
CA ALA A 10 5.53 9.55 -1.16
C ALA A 10 5.29 8.45 -0.11
N TYR A 11 5.00 8.82 1.14
CA TYR A 11 4.76 7.84 2.19
C TYR A 11 3.34 7.24 2.14
N LEU A 12 2.34 8.04 1.80
CA LEU A 12 0.93 7.65 1.90
C LEU A 12 0.27 7.27 0.58
N LEU A 13 0.81 7.69 -0.57
CA LEU A 13 0.09 7.59 -1.84
C LEU A 13 0.90 6.81 -2.89
N ALA A 14 0.35 5.68 -3.32
CA ALA A 14 0.90 4.92 -4.45
C ALA A 14 0.91 5.73 -5.75
N ILE A 15 -0.11 6.58 -5.97
CA ILE A 15 -0.23 7.42 -7.17
C ILE A 15 0.90 8.43 -7.30
N TRP A 16 1.50 8.87 -6.18
CA TRP A 16 2.66 9.76 -6.22
C TRP A 16 3.83 9.08 -6.93
N HIS A 17 4.14 7.84 -6.55
CA HIS A 17 5.21 7.05 -7.17
C HIS A 17 4.95 6.73 -8.64
N LEU A 18 3.69 6.51 -9.01
CA LEU A 18 3.30 6.28 -10.41
C LEU A 18 3.51 7.49 -11.33
N HIS A 19 3.71 8.69 -10.78
CA HIS A 19 4.05 9.91 -11.51
C HIS A 19 5.54 10.28 -11.42
N GLN A 20 6.35 9.50 -10.69
CA GLN A 20 7.79 9.73 -10.59
C GLN A 20 8.56 8.81 -11.56
N PRO A 21 9.66 9.29 -12.17
CA PRO A 21 10.60 8.40 -12.88
C PRO A 21 11.16 7.33 -11.92
N PRO A 22 11.39 6.08 -12.35
CA PRO A 22 11.24 5.56 -13.72
C PRO A 22 9.81 5.11 -14.07
N LEU A 23 8.89 5.06 -13.11
CA LEU A 23 7.52 4.55 -13.30
C LEU A 23 6.65 5.44 -14.18
N ALA A 24 6.92 6.74 -14.22
CA ALA A 24 6.26 7.69 -15.11
C ALA A 24 6.49 7.35 -16.60
N SER A 25 7.66 6.81 -16.94
CA SER A 25 8.05 6.37 -18.28
C SER A 25 7.87 4.88 -18.53
N ALA A 26 7.49 4.11 -17.50
CA ALA A 26 7.32 2.67 -17.59
C ALA A 26 6.04 2.28 -18.34
N SER A 27 6.02 1.07 -18.89
CA SER A 27 4.84 0.53 -19.56
C SER A 27 3.65 0.36 -18.59
N ALA A 28 2.43 0.33 -19.13
CA ALA A 28 1.22 0.12 -18.34
C ALA A 28 1.26 -1.19 -17.52
N LEU A 29 1.93 -2.23 -18.06
CA LEU A 29 2.08 -3.53 -17.40
C LEU A 29 3.07 -3.47 -16.23
N GLU A 30 4.20 -2.78 -16.39
CA GLU A 30 5.18 -2.58 -15.30
C GLU A 30 4.59 -1.75 -14.17
N ARG A 31 3.84 -0.70 -14.49
CA ARG A 31 3.11 0.11 -13.49
C ARG A 31 2.07 -0.73 -12.72
N ALA A 32 1.39 -1.65 -13.42
CA ALA A 32 0.45 -2.57 -12.78
C ALA A 32 1.19 -3.56 -11.86
N ARG A 33 2.31 -4.16 -12.29
CA ARG A 33 3.14 -5.02 -11.41
C ARG A 33 3.59 -4.27 -10.16
N TRP A 34 4.08 -3.04 -10.32
CA TRP A 34 4.51 -2.23 -9.20
C TRP A 34 3.38 -1.95 -8.20
N CYS A 35 2.19 -1.55 -8.67
CA CYS A 35 1.07 -1.34 -7.76
C CYS A 35 0.62 -2.65 -7.09
N ARG A 36 0.58 -3.77 -7.81
CA ARG A 36 0.26 -5.07 -7.18
C ARG A 36 1.17 -5.35 -5.98
N ASP A 37 2.45 -5.07 -6.11
CA ASP A 37 3.46 -5.43 -5.11
C ASP A 37 3.53 -4.42 -3.95
N HIS A 38 3.18 -3.14 -4.19
CA HIS A 38 3.35 -2.07 -3.19
C HIS A 38 2.05 -1.46 -2.65
N CYS A 39 0.93 -1.52 -3.39
CA CYS A 39 -0.34 -0.90 -2.99
C CYS A 39 -0.86 -1.44 -1.64
N GLY A 40 -0.54 -2.69 -1.28
CA GLY A 40 -0.85 -3.25 0.04
C GLY A 40 -0.15 -2.55 1.22
N GLN A 41 1.08 -2.06 1.06
CA GLN A 41 1.79 -1.33 2.12
C GLN A 41 1.13 0.03 2.40
N PHE A 42 0.74 0.74 1.34
CA PHE A 42 0.00 2.00 1.47
C PHE A 42 -1.37 1.77 2.11
N ALA A 43 -2.07 0.70 1.71
CA ALA A 43 -3.33 0.32 2.34
C ALA A 43 -3.17 0.08 3.84
N ALA A 44 -2.15 -0.66 4.26
CA ALA A 44 -1.89 -0.94 5.67
C ALA A 44 -1.66 0.34 6.48
N ARG A 45 -0.88 1.30 5.94
CA ARG A 45 -0.66 2.60 6.59
C ARG A 45 -1.95 3.39 6.77
N TRP A 46 -2.80 3.41 5.74
CA TRP A 46 -4.09 4.09 5.79
C TRP A 46 -5.09 3.41 6.73
N PHE A 47 -5.14 2.08 6.76
CA PHE A 47 -5.95 1.35 7.74
C PHE A 47 -5.48 1.57 9.16
N ALA A 48 -4.18 1.52 9.42
CA ALA A 48 -3.62 1.80 10.75
C ALA A 48 -3.99 3.22 11.21
N PHE A 49 -3.84 4.21 10.33
CA PHE A 49 -4.21 5.60 10.62
C PHE A 49 -5.72 5.75 10.87
N GLY A 50 -6.55 5.22 9.97
CA GLY A 50 -8.00 5.28 10.08
C GLY A 50 -8.54 4.59 11.34
N ALA A 51 -8.04 3.39 11.63
CA ALA A 51 -8.43 2.62 12.82
C ALA A 51 -7.98 3.32 14.11
N ALA A 52 -6.75 3.87 14.15
CA ALA A 52 -6.27 4.60 15.32
C ALA A 52 -7.14 5.83 15.61
N LEU A 53 -7.50 6.60 14.58
CA LEU A 53 -8.40 7.75 14.73
C LEU A 53 -9.82 7.33 15.12
N TRP A 54 -10.31 6.20 14.60
CA TRP A 54 -11.61 5.67 14.97
C TRP A 54 -11.66 5.26 16.45
N LEU A 55 -10.64 4.54 16.91
CA LEU A 55 -10.50 4.17 18.33
C LEU A 55 -10.42 5.41 19.21
N LEU A 56 -9.63 6.42 18.82
CA LEU A 56 -9.55 7.68 19.54
C LEU A 56 -10.91 8.39 19.62
N PHE A 57 -11.65 8.46 18.51
CA PHE A 57 -13.00 9.02 18.46
C PHE A 57 -13.99 8.27 19.37
N THR A 58 -13.88 6.94 19.48
CA THR A 58 -14.74 6.14 20.37
C THR A 58 -14.47 6.37 21.85
N THR A 59 -13.37 7.04 22.21
CA THR A 59 -13.11 7.42 23.60
C THR A 59 -13.96 8.62 24.01
N PRO A 60 -14.48 8.64 25.26
CA PRO A 60 -15.38 9.71 25.72
C PRO A 60 -14.68 11.07 25.88
N PHE A 61 -13.34 11.12 25.82
CA PHE A 61 -12.56 12.33 26.07
C PHE A 61 -12.23 13.12 24.79
N VAL A 62 -12.35 12.49 23.62
CA VAL A 62 -11.89 13.06 22.34
C VAL A 62 -12.95 12.89 21.25
N SER A 63 -14.23 12.80 21.61
CA SER A 63 -15.36 12.62 20.68
C SER A 63 -15.60 13.88 19.84
N SER A 64 -14.73 14.12 18.86
CA SER A 64 -14.81 15.21 17.89
C SER A 64 -15.28 14.66 16.55
N PRO A 65 -16.30 15.27 15.92
CA PRO A 65 -16.72 14.90 14.56
C PRO A 65 -15.57 14.91 13.55
N VAL A 66 -14.59 15.80 13.74
CA VAL A 66 -13.41 15.89 12.87
C VAL A 66 -12.59 14.60 12.89
N LEU A 67 -12.39 13.99 14.06
CA LEU A 67 -11.66 12.74 14.18
C LEU A 67 -12.42 11.58 13.55
N ALA A 68 -13.74 11.55 13.68
CA ALA A 68 -14.58 10.56 13.00
C ALA A 68 -14.43 10.65 11.48
N PHE A 69 -14.49 11.86 10.91
CA PHE A 69 -14.32 12.07 9.48
C PHE A 69 -12.91 11.70 8.99
N LEU A 70 -11.86 12.08 9.73
CA LEU A 70 -10.48 11.71 9.37
C LEU A 70 -10.24 10.20 9.49
N GLY A 71 -10.82 9.55 10.50
CA GLY A 71 -10.78 8.09 10.65
C GLY A 71 -11.45 7.38 9.48
N LEU A 72 -12.68 7.79 9.13
CA LEU A 72 -13.41 7.26 8.00
C LEU A 72 -12.67 7.49 6.67
N PHE A 73 -12.12 8.69 6.48
CA PHE A 73 -11.28 8.99 5.32
C PHE A 73 -10.07 8.07 5.23
N GLY A 74 -9.38 7.84 6.35
CA GLY A 74 -8.24 6.92 6.39
C GLY A 74 -8.62 5.50 6.00
N LEU A 75 -9.73 4.98 6.53
CA LEU A 75 -10.25 3.66 6.16
C LEU A 75 -10.62 3.60 4.67
N ALA A 76 -11.27 4.64 4.13
CA ALA A 76 -11.62 4.73 2.72
C ALA A 76 -10.38 4.73 1.81
N MET A 77 -9.33 5.46 2.19
CA MET A 77 -8.06 5.46 1.48
C MET A 77 -7.35 4.09 1.54
N GLY A 78 -7.50 3.35 2.64
CA GLY A 78 -7.03 1.96 2.75
C GLY A 78 -7.72 1.06 1.74
N MET A 79 -9.06 1.10 1.69
CA MET A 79 -9.87 0.34 0.74
C MET A 79 -9.55 0.71 -0.73
N TRP A 80 -9.34 2.00 -1.01
CA TRP A 80 -8.94 2.47 -2.33
C TRP A 80 -7.63 1.82 -2.80
N HIS A 81 -6.60 1.78 -1.95
CA HIS A 81 -5.32 1.16 -2.30
C HIS A 81 -5.43 -0.36 -2.53
N ILE A 82 -6.21 -1.07 -1.72
CA ILE A 82 -6.50 -2.50 -1.95
C ILE A 82 -7.23 -2.70 -3.28
N THR A 83 -8.19 -1.84 -3.61
CA THR A 83 -8.93 -1.93 -4.87
C THR A 83 -7.99 -1.80 -6.06
N TRP A 84 -7.05 -0.85 -6.00
CA TRP A 84 -6.00 -0.70 -7.01
C TRP A 84 -5.06 -1.90 -7.08
N GLN A 85 -4.70 -2.49 -5.93
CA GLN A 85 -3.93 -3.72 -5.88
C GLN A 85 -4.65 -4.86 -6.61
N ILE A 86 -5.95 -5.05 -6.38
CA ILE A 86 -6.76 -6.10 -7.03
C ILE A 86 -6.89 -5.86 -8.54
N VAL A 87 -7.17 -4.62 -8.95
CA VAL A 87 -7.23 -4.26 -10.39
C VAL A 87 -5.88 -4.49 -11.06
N ALA A 88 -4.79 -4.16 -10.38
CA ALA A 88 -3.44 -4.39 -10.85
C ALA A 88 -3.09 -5.88 -10.95
N GLN A 89 -3.49 -6.69 -9.97
CA GLN A 89 -3.36 -8.16 -10.00
C GLN A 89 -4.08 -8.77 -11.20
N LYS A 90 -5.32 -8.33 -11.47
CA LYS A 90 -6.11 -8.79 -12.62
C LYS A 90 -5.42 -8.47 -13.96
N LYS A 91 -4.70 -7.35 -14.04
CA LYS A 91 -3.98 -6.92 -15.27
C LYS A 91 -2.59 -7.55 -15.41
N ALA A 92 -1.83 -7.62 -14.32
CA ALA A 92 -0.43 -8.04 -14.33
C ALA A 92 -0.24 -9.56 -14.19
N GLY A 93 -1.26 -10.27 -13.73
CA GLY A 93 -1.18 -11.70 -13.39
C GLY A 93 -0.66 -11.93 -11.98
N LEU A 94 -0.59 -13.22 -11.62
CA LEU A 94 -0.05 -13.67 -10.33
C LEU A 94 1.43 -13.26 -10.19
N PRO A 95 1.91 -13.03 -8.95
CA PRO A 95 3.34 -12.87 -8.71
C PRO A 95 4.13 -14.03 -9.32
N PRO A 96 5.31 -13.79 -9.91
CA PRO A 96 6.21 -14.88 -10.27
C PRO A 96 6.42 -15.73 -9.01
N ILE A 97 6.09 -17.02 -9.08
CA ILE A 97 6.42 -17.97 -8.02
C ILE A 97 7.91 -18.28 -8.22
N ASP A 98 8.73 -18.00 -7.21
CA ASP A 98 10.14 -18.38 -7.24
C ASP A 98 10.25 -19.89 -7.43
N LYS A 99 11.26 -20.33 -8.19
CA LYS A 99 11.49 -21.76 -8.40
C LYS A 99 11.69 -22.43 -7.04
N PRO A 100 11.16 -23.65 -6.83
CA PRO A 100 11.42 -24.40 -5.60
C PRO A 100 12.92 -24.41 -5.32
N VAL A 101 13.32 -23.96 -4.13
CA VAL A 101 14.70 -24.09 -3.69
C VAL A 101 14.94 -25.58 -3.45
N ASP A 102 15.96 -26.14 -4.09
CA ASP A 102 16.38 -27.50 -3.80
C ASP A 102 16.74 -27.60 -2.33
N PHE A 103 16.04 -28.47 -1.59
CA PHE A 103 16.39 -28.74 -0.20
C PHE A 103 17.80 -29.35 -0.16
N PRO A 104 18.67 -28.94 0.79
CA PRO A 104 19.95 -29.59 0.99
C PRO A 104 19.70 -31.09 1.15
N LYS A 105 20.34 -31.91 0.32
CA LYS A 105 20.28 -33.35 0.48
C LYS A 105 21.31 -33.74 1.56
N ASP A 106 20.93 -34.64 2.45
CA ASP A 106 21.71 -35.03 3.64
C ASP A 106 23.09 -35.65 3.33
N ASP A 107 23.41 -35.82 2.05
CA ASP A 107 24.66 -36.34 1.46
C ASP A 107 25.83 -35.33 1.46
N ASP A 108 25.60 -34.04 1.75
CA ASP A 108 26.65 -33.00 1.76
C ASP A 108 27.39 -32.85 3.12
N PHE A 109 27.11 -33.72 4.10
CA PHE A 109 27.72 -33.70 5.45
C PHE A 109 28.60 -34.91 5.78
N SER A 110 29.05 -35.70 4.79
CA SER A 110 29.95 -36.85 5.01
C SER A 110 31.44 -36.50 4.91
#